data_AF-A0A1X2G4L2-F1
#
_entry.id   AF-A0A1X2G4L2-F1
#
_cell.length_a   1.000
_cell.length_b   1.000
_cell.length_c   1.000
_cell.angle_alpha   90.00
_cell.angle_beta   90.00
_cell.angle_gamma   90.00
#
_symmetry.space_group_name_H-M   'P 1'
#
loop_
_entity.id
_entity.type
_entity.pdbx_description
1 polymer ?
#
loop_
_entity_poly.entity_id
_entity_poly.type
_entity_poly.pdbx_seq_one_letter_code
_entity_poly.pdbx_strand_id
1 'polypeptide(L)'
;MNRGDLSIQDLCRFLQVCPDVNTLVLHSFVFSESYRRLSSAKQSRLDSHTTELHAHLKENLRPLFDSRPNIKTLKLIDAAFQPLLYDIIHSILPHLSHLRSLDLGVRESSIRDDSSIGFPPSLAQLQSCCPQLESLIYPVTRQEYGSIYQWKDEKKKGTDPDAVIEPWTTVTDLWMMDPSNNFTVGTLGSFAAFTSVKFPRVKSFGTRFEIDYDQVEPVGLNQAWMDPSLASFLQLEALDLQVDGCVRAALLVFNHFTSTEPRALKSLTIHLDDGDNSFDFLDVLSQFSSIQHLRTEGSGGISAAVTNDTYLVCNSLTSINMARSWPVYHQHSDAALLAIGKLCPQLQHLKFTLGPWEASTKKENSVAFTIKEYALDQMNLVSRCILPQPKVIALPDFNNLSSLDIDSFEDHDVPGLLFVAEVECSSSSLGHTATKAWYIEPALAEGQPRKIRRLGNGNHPELDGLDDIGHWDETAAVSDSNDSDTSSETPTFEGFVNVIVMQKLPKNLYFNSQKLSM
;
A
#
# COMPACT_ATOMS: atom_id res chain seq x y z
N MET A 1 24.99 20.64 6.10
CA MET A 1 25.71 19.83 7.11
C MET A 1 26.57 18.83 6.35
N ASN A 2 27.91 18.98 6.39
CA ASN A 2 28.81 18.00 5.79
C ASN A 2 28.77 16.73 6.65
N ARG A 3 27.95 15.73 6.26
CA ARG A 3 28.08 14.37 6.81
C ARG A 3 29.51 13.94 6.54
N GLY A 4 30.25 13.59 7.59
CA GLY A 4 31.56 12.95 7.41
C GLY A 4 31.31 11.59 6.77
N ASP A 5 31.53 11.49 5.47
CA ASP A 5 31.33 10.26 4.71
C ASP A 5 32.27 9.19 5.28
N LEU A 6 31.69 8.11 5.83
CA LEU A 6 32.45 6.94 6.27
C LEU A 6 33.20 6.34 5.08
N SER A 7 34.51 6.15 5.21
CA SER A 7 35.31 5.48 4.17
C SER A 7 35.06 3.96 4.19
N ILE A 8 35.34 3.28 3.06
CA ILE A 8 35.32 1.81 2.99
C ILE A 8 36.25 1.19 4.06
N GLN A 9 37.37 1.85 4.38
CA GLN A 9 38.30 1.37 5.41
C GLN A 9 37.69 1.44 6.82
N ASP A 10 36.92 2.47 7.11
CA ASP A 10 36.22 2.60 8.40
C ASP A 10 35.12 1.55 8.52
N LEU A 11 34.41 1.25 7.42
CA LEU A 11 33.46 0.14 7.35
C LEU A 11 34.14 -1.20 7.65
N CYS A 12 35.29 -1.48 7.02
CA CYS A 12 36.07 -2.69 7.30
C CYS A 12 36.47 -2.80 8.78
N ARG A 13 36.95 -1.71 9.40
CA ARG A 13 37.30 -1.68 10.83
C ARG A 13 36.07 -1.92 11.71
N PHE A 14 34.93 -1.31 11.37
CA PHE A 14 33.69 -1.49 12.11
C PHE A 14 33.24 -2.95 12.08
N LEU A 15 33.23 -3.58 10.90
CA LEU A 15 32.88 -5.00 10.75
C LEU A 15 33.89 -5.93 11.46
N GLN A 16 35.15 -5.52 11.62
CA GLN A 16 36.12 -6.25 12.44
C GLN A 16 35.76 -6.28 13.92
N VAL A 17 35.26 -5.17 14.46
CA VAL A 17 34.82 -5.10 15.85
C VAL A 17 33.44 -5.74 16.05
N CYS A 18 32.63 -5.80 14.99
CA CYS A 18 31.27 -6.33 15.01
C CYS A 18 31.12 -7.62 14.16
N PRO A 19 31.69 -8.77 14.58
CA PRO A 19 31.73 -10.00 13.77
C PRO A 19 30.37 -10.68 13.54
N ASP A 20 29.39 -10.38 14.38
CA ASP A 20 28.05 -10.97 14.34
C ASP A 20 27.07 -10.24 13.41
N VAL A 21 27.52 -9.18 12.73
CA VAL A 21 26.71 -8.44 11.76
C VAL A 21 26.31 -9.37 10.61
N ASN A 22 25.00 -9.53 10.42
CA ASN A 22 24.42 -10.36 9.37
C ASN A 22 23.75 -9.56 8.25
N THR A 23 23.51 -8.26 8.48
CA THR A 23 22.82 -7.35 7.56
C THR A 23 23.69 -6.15 7.35
N LEU A 24 23.99 -5.87 6.08
CA LEU A 24 24.77 -4.72 5.67
C LEU A 24 23.92 -3.86 4.74
N VAL A 25 23.66 -2.62 5.16
CA VAL A 25 22.99 -1.60 4.35
C VAL A 25 24.03 -0.57 3.96
N LEU A 26 24.33 -0.50 2.66
CA LEU A 26 25.33 0.40 2.09
C LEU A 26 24.66 1.49 1.29
N HIS A 27 24.90 2.72 1.71
CA HIS A 27 24.54 3.88 0.91
C HIS A 27 25.55 4.07 -0.22
N SER A 28 25.06 4.38 -1.42
CA SER A 28 25.91 4.62 -2.59
C SER A 28 26.99 5.70 -2.36
N PHE A 29 26.76 6.69 -1.49
CA PHE A 29 27.76 7.71 -1.11
C PHE A 29 29.03 7.15 -0.45
N VAL A 30 28.99 5.96 0.15
CA VAL A 30 30.21 5.30 0.70
C VAL A 30 31.25 5.06 -0.41
N PHE A 31 30.80 4.98 -1.67
CA PHE A 31 31.66 4.82 -2.84
C PHE A 31 32.10 6.16 -3.46
N SER A 32 31.59 7.28 -2.97
CA SER A 32 31.87 8.61 -3.54
C SER A 32 33.32 9.08 -3.34
N GLU A 33 34.03 8.63 -2.30
CA GLU A 33 35.44 8.99 -2.08
C GLU A 33 36.35 8.35 -3.16
N SER A 34 36.09 7.09 -3.51
CA SER A 34 36.75 6.40 -4.62
C SER A 34 36.58 7.16 -5.93
N TYR A 35 35.44 7.84 -6.09
CA TYR A 35 35.13 8.68 -7.25
C TYR A 35 35.78 10.07 -7.19
N ARG A 36 35.76 10.76 -6.03
CA ARG A 36 36.38 12.09 -5.84
C ARG A 36 37.89 12.09 -6.15
N ARG A 37 38.57 10.98 -5.86
CA ARG A 37 39.99 10.79 -6.22
C ARG A 37 40.23 10.71 -7.73
N LEU A 38 39.19 10.37 -8.51
CA LEU A 38 39.23 10.30 -9.97
C LEU A 38 38.69 11.58 -10.64
N SER A 39 37.77 12.29 -9.98
CA SER A 39 37.09 13.48 -10.53
C SER A 39 37.96 14.75 -10.56
N SER A 40 39.03 14.83 -9.77
CA SER A 40 39.94 16.00 -9.81
C SER A 40 40.76 16.09 -11.10
N ALA A 41 40.71 15.08 -11.98
CA ALA A 41 41.45 15.10 -13.24
C ALA A 41 40.59 15.02 -14.50
N LYS A 42 39.53 14.20 -14.61
CA LYS A 42 38.91 13.95 -15.94
C LYS A 42 37.47 13.44 -15.91
N GLN A 43 36.50 14.36 -15.89
CA GLN A 43 35.08 14.02 -16.14
C GLN A 43 34.84 13.52 -17.59
N SER A 44 35.68 13.93 -18.55
CA SER A 44 35.58 13.53 -19.97
C SER A 44 36.33 12.25 -20.34
N ARG A 45 36.93 11.53 -19.36
CA ARG A 45 37.66 10.27 -19.61
C ARG A 45 37.13 9.07 -18.82
N LEU A 46 35.96 9.18 -18.20
CA LEU A 46 35.39 8.09 -17.41
C LEU A 46 35.21 6.80 -18.25
N ASP A 47 34.79 6.94 -19.51
CA ASP A 47 34.62 5.81 -20.44
C ASP A 47 35.93 5.06 -20.72
N SER A 48 37.08 5.74 -20.62
CA SER A 48 38.42 5.19 -20.90
C SER A 48 39.18 4.67 -19.67
N HIS A 49 38.68 4.91 -18.45
CA HIS A 49 39.31 4.51 -17.18
C HIS A 49 38.47 3.49 -16.37
N THR A 50 37.40 2.94 -16.97
CA THR A 50 36.53 1.92 -16.36
C THR A 50 37.31 0.74 -15.78
N THR A 51 38.34 0.23 -16.47
CA THR A 51 39.11 -0.91 -15.98
C THR A 51 39.93 -0.63 -14.73
N GLU A 52 40.57 0.55 -14.62
CA GLU A 52 41.37 0.94 -13.45
C GLU A 52 40.47 1.26 -12.25
N LEU A 53 39.34 1.92 -12.48
CA LEU A 53 38.31 2.16 -11.46
C LEU A 53 37.73 0.83 -10.94
N HIS A 54 37.42 -0.12 -11.83
CA HIS A 54 36.91 -1.44 -11.45
C HIS A 54 37.94 -2.22 -10.64
N ALA A 55 39.21 -2.21 -11.04
CA ALA A 55 40.28 -2.84 -10.28
C ALA A 55 40.42 -2.23 -8.88
N HIS A 56 40.39 -0.89 -8.78
CA HIS A 56 40.50 -0.19 -7.50
C HIS A 56 39.30 -0.44 -6.58
N LEU A 57 38.07 -0.36 -7.11
CA LEU A 57 36.86 -0.67 -6.35
C LEU A 57 36.86 -2.13 -5.89
N LYS A 58 37.23 -3.06 -6.77
CA LYS A 58 37.34 -4.48 -6.42
C LYS A 58 38.35 -4.71 -5.30
N GLU A 59 39.55 -4.12 -5.37
CA GLU A 59 40.56 -4.24 -4.32
C GLU A 59 40.09 -3.67 -2.98
N ASN A 60 39.37 -2.54 -2.99
CA ASN A 60 38.87 -1.91 -1.76
C ASN A 60 37.66 -2.65 -1.16
N LEU A 61 36.79 -3.23 -1.97
CA LEU A 61 35.56 -3.90 -1.53
C LEU A 61 35.77 -5.36 -1.16
N ARG A 62 36.74 -6.04 -1.78
CA ARG A 62 37.03 -7.45 -1.54
C ARG A 62 37.21 -7.78 -0.04
N PRO A 63 37.90 -6.98 0.80
CA PRO A 63 38.00 -7.23 2.23
C PRO A 63 36.66 -7.25 2.98
N LEU A 64 35.63 -6.55 2.49
CA LEU A 64 34.31 -6.52 3.10
C LEU A 64 33.59 -7.87 2.95
N PHE A 65 33.78 -8.54 1.82
CA PHE A 65 32.98 -9.70 1.44
C PHE A 65 33.74 -11.03 1.52
N ASP A 66 35.05 -11.08 1.21
CA ASP A 66 35.85 -12.31 1.27
C ASP A 66 35.99 -12.88 2.68
N SER A 67 35.99 -12.00 3.68
CA SER A 67 36.34 -12.34 5.06
C SER A 67 35.12 -12.46 5.98
N ARG A 68 33.90 -12.43 5.43
CA ARG A 68 32.66 -12.23 6.21
C ARG A 68 31.50 -13.14 5.79
N PRO A 69 31.62 -14.47 5.94
CA PRO A 69 30.53 -15.40 5.60
C PRO A 69 29.25 -15.20 6.43
N ASN A 70 29.31 -14.40 7.50
CA ASN A 70 28.16 -14.10 8.36
C ASN A 70 27.16 -13.10 7.74
N ILE A 71 27.57 -12.31 6.74
CA ILE A 71 26.71 -11.32 6.09
C ILE A 71 25.74 -12.05 5.16
N LYS A 72 24.49 -12.21 5.60
CA LYS A 72 23.44 -12.91 4.85
C LYS A 72 22.57 -11.95 4.05
N THR A 73 22.56 -10.67 4.40
CA THR A 73 21.73 -9.66 3.75
C THR A 73 22.59 -8.48 3.32
N LEU A 74 22.54 -8.14 2.04
CA LEU A 74 23.16 -6.94 1.47
C LEU A 74 22.06 -6.08 0.87
N LYS A 75 21.98 -4.83 1.33
CA LYS A 75 21.12 -3.81 0.73
C LYS A 75 21.94 -2.63 0.26
N LEU A 76 21.73 -2.22 -0.97
CA LEU A 76 22.27 -1.00 -1.54
C LEU A 76 21.14 0.03 -1.56
N ILE A 77 21.38 1.22 -1.02
CA ILE A 77 20.37 2.29 -0.97
C ILE A 77 20.88 3.55 -1.71
N ASP A 78 19.91 4.34 -2.19
CA ASP A 78 20.03 5.56 -2.99
C ASP A 78 20.38 5.40 -4.48
N ALA A 79 19.54 6.02 -5.32
CA ALA A 79 19.51 5.96 -6.78
C ALA A 79 20.53 6.87 -7.48
N ALA A 80 21.11 7.86 -6.78
CA ALA A 80 21.99 8.87 -7.39
C ALA A 80 23.23 8.30 -8.12
N PHE A 81 23.58 7.03 -7.86
CA PHE A 81 24.72 6.36 -8.49
C PHE A 81 24.39 4.93 -8.99
N GLN A 82 23.17 4.68 -9.48
CA GLN A 82 22.77 3.33 -9.95
C GLN A 82 23.75 2.66 -10.93
N PRO A 83 24.29 3.32 -11.96
CA PRO A 83 25.27 2.69 -12.86
C PRO A 83 26.51 2.17 -12.13
N LEU A 84 27.02 2.95 -11.17
CA LEU A 84 28.15 2.58 -10.33
C LEU A 84 27.81 1.41 -9.40
N LEU A 85 26.59 1.35 -8.86
CA LEU A 85 26.13 0.23 -8.05
C LEU A 85 26.15 -1.08 -8.85
N TYR A 86 25.76 -1.05 -10.13
CA TYR A 86 25.82 -2.24 -10.97
C TYR A 86 27.26 -2.70 -11.22
N ASP A 87 28.19 -1.79 -11.54
CA ASP A 87 29.61 -2.11 -11.72
C ASP A 87 30.25 -2.70 -10.46
N ILE A 88 29.87 -2.16 -9.30
CA ILE A 88 30.29 -2.67 -7.99
C ILE A 88 29.79 -4.09 -7.79
N ILE A 89 28.49 -4.34 -8.03
CA ILE A 89 27.89 -5.65 -7.85
C ILE A 89 28.57 -6.68 -8.74
N HIS A 90 28.78 -6.37 -10.03
CA HIS A 90 29.55 -7.22 -10.95
C HIS A 90 30.90 -7.65 -10.38
N SER A 91 31.59 -6.73 -9.69
CA SER A 91 32.93 -6.97 -9.14
C SER A 91 32.92 -7.82 -7.86
N ILE A 92 31.88 -7.72 -7.03
CA ILE A 92 31.82 -8.40 -5.73
C ILE A 92 31.02 -9.71 -5.76
N LEU A 93 30.17 -9.93 -6.76
CA LEU A 93 29.29 -11.10 -6.85
C LEU A 93 29.97 -12.45 -6.58
N PRO A 94 31.19 -12.75 -7.11
CA PRO A 94 31.87 -14.02 -6.85
C PRO A 94 32.15 -14.29 -5.36
N HIS A 95 32.11 -13.25 -4.53
CA HIS A 95 32.40 -13.28 -3.10
C HIS A 95 31.12 -13.32 -2.24
N LEU A 96 29.93 -13.28 -2.85
CA LEU A 96 28.63 -13.21 -2.18
C LEU A 96 27.87 -14.55 -2.21
N SER A 97 28.55 -15.69 -2.40
CA SER A 97 27.89 -17.01 -2.52
C SER A 97 27.11 -17.48 -1.29
N HIS A 98 27.36 -16.86 -0.14
CA HIS A 98 26.70 -17.12 1.14
C HIS A 98 25.45 -16.26 1.38
N LEU A 99 25.18 -15.29 0.49
CA LEU A 99 24.08 -14.33 0.65
C LEU A 99 22.72 -15.04 0.55
N ARG A 100 21.78 -14.60 1.39
CA ARG A 100 20.38 -15.05 1.41
C ARG A 100 19.42 -13.97 0.94
N SER A 101 19.79 -12.69 1.06
CA SER A 101 18.95 -11.57 0.64
C SER A 101 19.78 -10.48 -0.04
N LEU A 102 19.42 -10.12 -1.27
CA LEU A 102 20.06 -9.06 -2.05
C LEU A 102 19.03 -7.99 -2.41
N ASP A 103 19.33 -6.74 -2.08
CA ASP A 103 18.55 -5.58 -2.48
C ASP A 103 19.43 -4.58 -3.23
N LEU A 104 19.10 -4.33 -4.49
CA LEU A 104 19.83 -3.39 -5.35
C LEU A 104 19.29 -1.96 -5.30
N GLY A 105 18.38 -1.63 -4.37
CA GLY A 105 17.96 -0.25 -4.08
C GLY A 105 16.98 0.33 -5.09
N VAL A 106 16.31 -0.53 -5.86
CA VAL A 106 15.43 -0.11 -6.96
C VAL A 106 14.04 0.36 -6.48
N ARG A 107 13.61 -0.05 -5.28
CA ARG A 107 12.33 0.38 -4.70
C ARG A 107 12.25 1.87 -4.37
N GLU A 108 13.40 2.49 -4.09
CA GLU A 108 13.48 3.87 -3.60
C GLU A 108 13.69 4.90 -4.73
N SER A 109 13.82 4.45 -5.97
CA SER A 109 14.27 5.30 -7.05
C SER A 109 13.12 6.08 -7.71
N SER A 110 13.09 7.40 -7.47
CA SER A 110 12.60 8.35 -8.47
C SER A 110 13.60 8.35 -9.62
N ILE A 111 13.54 7.35 -10.50
CA ILE A 111 14.42 7.27 -11.67
C ILE A 111 14.02 8.43 -12.57
N ARG A 112 14.70 9.56 -12.40
CA ARG A 112 14.66 10.64 -13.37
C ARG A 112 15.38 10.11 -14.60
N ASP A 113 14.62 9.92 -15.67
CA ASP A 113 14.87 9.83 -17.12
C ASP A 113 16.28 10.08 -17.70
N ASP A 114 17.37 9.80 -16.98
CA ASP A 114 18.72 9.96 -17.49
C ASP A 114 19.18 8.67 -18.17
N SER A 115 19.13 8.72 -19.50
CA SER A 115 19.51 7.77 -20.54
C SER A 115 20.88 7.06 -20.44
N SER A 116 21.56 7.08 -19.30
CA SER A 116 22.85 6.38 -19.07
C SER A 116 22.74 5.33 -17.96
N ILE A 117 21.76 4.45 -18.08
CA ILE A 117 21.54 3.35 -17.14
C ILE A 117 22.59 2.27 -17.43
N GLY A 118 23.56 2.07 -16.53
CA GLY A 118 24.41 0.88 -16.54
C GLY A 118 23.56 -0.39 -16.44
N PHE A 119 24.02 -1.52 -16.95
CA PHE A 119 23.22 -2.74 -16.93
C PHE A 119 23.43 -3.52 -15.62
N PRO A 120 22.36 -3.90 -14.90
CA PRO A 120 22.49 -4.79 -13.76
C PRO A 120 23.10 -6.14 -14.19
N PRO A 121 23.76 -6.88 -13.27
CA PRO A 121 24.20 -8.23 -13.56
C PRO A 121 23.03 -9.13 -13.89
N SER A 122 23.15 -9.90 -14.97
CA SER A 122 22.06 -10.78 -15.42
C SER A 122 21.64 -11.76 -14.32
N LEU A 123 20.37 -12.17 -14.35
CA LEU A 123 19.83 -13.16 -13.42
C LEU A 123 20.61 -14.48 -13.45
N ALA A 124 21.16 -14.88 -14.61
CA ALA A 124 22.01 -16.06 -14.71
C ALA A 124 23.35 -15.89 -13.97
N GLN A 125 23.97 -14.71 -14.07
CA GLN A 125 25.18 -14.38 -13.32
C GLN A 125 24.89 -14.33 -11.81
N LEU A 126 23.77 -13.74 -11.40
CA LEU A 126 23.34 -13.73 -10.00
C LEU A 126 23.09 -15.15 -9.48
N GLN A 127 22.38 -15.98 -10.23
CA GLN A 127 22.09 -17.37 -9.85
C GLN A 127 23.35 -18.22 -9.69
N SER A 128 24.32 -18.07 -10.60
CA SER A 128 25.58 -18.82 -10.53
C SER A 128 26.46 -18.39 -9.36
N CYS A 129 26.52 -17.08 -9.06
CA CYS A 129 27.36 -16.54 -8.00
C CYS A 129 26.71 -16.65 -6.61
N CYS A 130 25.38 -16.50 -6.52
CA CYS A 130 24.62 -16.44 -5.27
C CYS A 130 23.48 -17.48 -5.26
N PRO A 131 23.76 -18.79 -5.44
CA PRO A 131 22.72 -19.80 -5.65
C PRO A 131 21.79 -20.02 -4.45
N GLN A 132 22.13 -19.50 -3.26
CA GLN A 132 21.37 -19.66 -2.02
C GLN A 132 20.42 -18.50 -1.72
N LEU A 133 20.25 -17.53 -2.63
CA LEU A 133 19.35 -16.40 -2.42
C LEU A 133 17.91 -16.88 -2.18
N GLU A 134 17.32 -16.34 -1.12
CA GLU A 134 15.94 -16.55 -0.69
C GLU A 134 15.08 -15.31 -0.95
N SER A 135 15.69 -14.12 -0.90
CA SER A 135 15.05 -12.82 -1.16
C SER A 135 15.85 -12.01 -2.18
N LEU A 136 15.17 -11.43 -3.17
CA LEU A 136 15.80 -10.65 -4.25
C LEU A 136 14.96 -9.42 -4.61
N ILE A 137 15.59 -8.24 -4.61
CA ILE A 137 15.02 -7.00 -5.13
C ILE A 137 15.90 -6.53 -6.30
N TYR A 138 15.38 -6.64 -7.52
CA TYR A 138 16.19 -6.61 -8.75
C TYR A 138 15.50 -5.89 -9.93
N PRO A 139 16.19 -5.01 -10.67
CA PRO A 139 15.69 -4.44 -11.92
C PRO A 139 15.87 -5.43 -13.07
N VAL A 140 14.79 -5.89 -13.70
CA VAL A 140 14.86 -6.82 -14.84
C VAL A 140 14.63 -6.09 -16.15
N THR A 141 15.43 -6.39 -17.15
CA THR A 141 15.28 -5.76 -18.47
C THR A 141 14.38 -6.59 -19.38
N ARG A 142 13.79 -5.93 -20.40
CA ARG A 142 13.06 -6.60 -21.48
C ARG A 142 13.88 -7.65 -22.23
N GLN A 143 15.20 -7.49 -22.29
CA GLN A 143 16.07 -8.51 -22.89
C GLN A 143 16.05 -9.81 -22.08
N GLU A 144 16.00 -9.71 -20.75
CA GLU A 144 15.93 -10.90 -19.88
C GLU A 144 14.55 -11.55 -19.95
N TYR A 145 13.47 -10.82 -19.63
CA TYR A 145 12.14 -11.43 -19.61
C TYR A 145 11.59 -11.76 -21.00
N GLY A 146 12.13 -11.15 -22.07
CA GLY A 146 11.82 -11.48 -23.47
C GLY A 146 12.19 -12.93 -23.87
N SER A 147 13.09 -13.58 -23.13
CA SER A 147 13.43 -15.00 -23.32
C SER A 147 12.24 -15.95 -23.18
N ILE A 148 11.15 -15.49 -22.55
CA ILE A 148 9.91 -16.24 -22.34
C ILE A 148 9.26 -16.71 -23.65
N TYR A 149 9.43 -15.98 -24.75
CA TYR A 149 8.92 -16.39 -26.06
C TYR A 149 9.67 -17.62 -26.60
N GLN A 150 11.00 -17.62 -26.50
CA GLN A 150 11.81 -18.77 -26.90
C GLN A 150 11.52 -19.97 -26.00
N TRP A 151 11.40 -19.75 -24.69
CA TRP A 151 11.05 -20.79 -23.72
C TRP A 151 9.71 -21.46 -24.06
N LYS A 152 8.69 -20.66 -24.42
CA LYS A 152 7.39 -21.16 -24.87
C LYS A 152 7.50 -22.04 -26.11
N ASP A 153 8.31 -21.62 -27.08
CA ASP A 153 8.48 -22.36 -28.33
C ASP A 153 9.19 -23.70 -28.10
N GLU A 154 10.23 -23.73 -27.26
CA GLU A 154 10.91 -24.97 -26.87
C GLU A 154 9.96 -25.90 -26.10
N LYS A 155 9.17 -25.37 -25.16
CA LYS A 155 8.16 -26.14 -24.43
C LYS A 155 7.12 -26.76 -25.36
N LYS A 156 6.68 -26.04 -26.41
CA LYS A 156 5.75 -26.55 -27.43
C LYS A 156 6.38 -27.62 -28.34
N LYS A 157 7.68 -27.53 -28.63
CA LYS A 157 8.42 -28.54 -29.40
C LYS A 157 8.71 -29.80 -28.58
N GLY A 158 8.51 -29.77 -27.26
CA GLY A 158 8.85 -30.88 -26.36
C GLY A 158 10.36 -31.06 -26.15
N THR A 159 11.14 -30.00 -26.37
CA THR A 159 12.58 -29.94 -26.09
C THR A 159 12.82 -29.55 -24.62
N ASP A 160 14.06 -29.24 -24.24
CA ASP A 160 14.41 -28.80 -22.88
C ASP A 160 14.24 -27.28 -22.74
N PRO A 161 13.14 -26.79 -22.14
CA PRO A 161 12.92 -25.36 -21.98
C PRO A 161 13.78 -24.77 -20.85
N ASP A 162 14.30 -25.59 -19.93
CA ASP A 162 15.13 -25.11 -18.81
C ASP A 162 16.53 -24.67 -19.31
N ALA A 163 16.93 -25.12 -20.49
CA ALA A 163 18.11 -24.60 -21.18
C ALA A 163 17.96 -23.13 -21.65
N VAL A 164 16.72 -22.63 -21.79
CA VAL A 164 16.43 -21.22 -22.14
C VAL A 164 16.27 -20.38 -20.89
N ILE A 165 15.47 -20.87 -19.94
CA ILE A 165 15.24 -20.21 -18.65
C ILE A 165 15.48 -21.24 -17.55
N GLU A 166 16.68 -21.21 -16.97
CA GLU A 166 17.02 -22.09 -15.84
C GLU A 166 16.20 -21.68 -14.60
N PRO A 167 15.34 -22.54 -14.04
CA PRO A 167 14.53 -22.18 -12.87
C PRO A 167 15.39 -21.95 -11.61
N TRP A 168 15.11 -20.87 -10.89
CA TRP A 168 15.76 -20.51 -9.64
C TRP A 168 14.83 -20.76 -8.45
N THR A 169 15.00 -21.93 -7.82
CA THR A 169 14.03 -22.46 -6.84
C THR A 169 14.25 -22.02 -5.40
N THR A 170 15.36 -21.37 -5.07
CA THR A 170 15.65 -20.93 -3.69
C THR A 170 14.97 -19.61 -3.35
N VAL A 171 14.70 -18.76 -4.35
CA VAL A 171 14.08 -17.45 -4.17
C VAL A 171 12.59 -17.64 -3.88
N THR A 172 12.15 -17.09 -2.75
CA THR A 172 10.76 -17.18 -2.26
C THR A 172 10.14 -15.80 -2.05
N ASP A 173 10.95 -14.77 -1.83
CA ASP A 173 10.53 -13.37 -1.72
C ASP A 173 11.21 -12.56 -2.84
N LEU A 174 10.41 -11.94 -3.69
CA LEU A 174 10.89 -11.37 -4.93
C LEU A 174 10.24 -10.02 -5.16
N TRP A 175 11.05 -9.04 -5.55
CA TRP A 175 10.56 -7.78 -6.08
C TRP A 175 11.32 -7.42 -7.34
N MET A 176 10.58 -7.15 -8.40
CA MET A 176 11.17 -6.86 -9.71
C MET A 176 10.47 -5.69 -10.35
N MET A 177 11.21 -4.88 -11.12
CA MET A 177 10.63 -3.85 -11.98
C MET A 177 11.37 -3.81 -13.31
N ASP A 178 10.69 -3.38 -14.37
CA ASP A 178 11.37 -2.97 -15.60
C ASP A 178 11.85 -1.51 -15.42
N PRO A 179 13.16 -1.21 -15.55
CA PRO A 179 13.66 0.17 -15.44
C PRO A 179 13.03 1.15 -16.42
N SER A 180 12.52 0.68 -17.57
CA SER A 180 11.79 1.53 -18.51
C SER A 180 10.40 1.93 -18.00
N ASN A 181 9.87 1.19 -17.00
CA ASN A 181 8.56 1.30 -16.36
C ASN A 181 7.34 1.31 -17.29
N ASN A 182 7.52 1.36 -18.61
CA ASN A 182 6.45 1.48 -19.60
C ASN A 182 5.95 0.11 -20.03
N PHE A 183 4.84 -0.33 -19.43
CA PHE A 183 4.20 -1.59 -19.75
C PHE A 183 2.99 -1.40 -20.65
N THR A 184 2.89 -2.25 -21.66
CA THR A 184 1.60 -2.66 -22.24
C THR A 184 1.07 -3.86 -21.46
N VAL A 185 -0.23 -4.17 -21.59
CA VAL A 185 -0.79 -5.36 -20.96
C VAL A 185 -0.13 -6.66 -21.43
N GLY A 186 0.28 -6.71 -22.71
CA GLY A 186 1.00 -7.85 -23.28
C GLY A 186 2.41 -8.01 -22.69
N THR A 187 3.15 -6.92 -22.52
CA THR A 187 4.49 -6.97 -21.90
C THR A 187 4.41 -7.30 -20.42
N LEU A 188 3.38 -6.81 -19.70
CA LEU A 188 3.15 -7.21 -18.30
C LEU A 188 2.85 -8.72 -18.21
N GLY A 189 2.07 -9.25 -19.15
CA GLY A 189 1.81 -10.69 -19.25
C GLY A 189 3.07 -11.52 -19.49
N SER A 190 3.95 -11.10 -20.40
CA SER A 190 5.25 -11.75 -20.63
C SER A 190 6.14 -11.68 -19.39
N PHE A 191 6.15 -10.55 -18.69
CA PHE A 191 6.90 -10.36 -17.45
C PHE A 191 6.39 -11.29 -16.33
N ALA A 192 5.08 -11.37 -16.13
CA ALA A 192 4.48 -12.29 -15.15
C ALA A 192 4.78 -13.76 -15.49
N ALA A 193 4.62 -14.16 -16.76
CA ALA A 193 4.96 -15.51 -17.23
C ALA A 193 6.44 -15.84 -16.98
N PHE A 194 7.35 -14.96 -17.39
CA PHE A 194 8.79 -15.11 -17.15
C PHE A 194 9.09 -15.31 -15.66
N THR A 195 8.51 -14.46 -14.82
CA THR A 195 8.73 -14.50 -13.37
C THR A 195 8.27 -15.83 -12.78
N SER A 196 7.10 -16.34 -13.18
CA SER A 196 6.56 -17.61 -12.70
C SER A 196 7.41 -18.83 -13.12
N VAL A 197 8.04 -18.78 -14.29
CA VAL A 197 8.94 -19.83 -14.80
C VAL A 197 10.31 -19.74 -14.13
N LYS A 198 10.87 -18.53 -14.07
CA LYS A 198 12.21 -18.28 -13.51
C LYS A 198 12.24 -18.51 -12.00
N PHE A 199 11.16 -18.22 -11.28
CA PHE A 199 11.08 -18.30 -9.82
C PHE A 199 9.87 -19.15 -9.36
N PRO A 200 9.87 -20.47 -9.62
CA PRO A 200 8.69 -21.31 -9.44
C PRO A 200 8.27 -21.52 -7.96
N ARG A 201 9.12 -21.13 -7.01
CA ARG A 201 8.84 -21.20 -5.56
C ARG A 201 8.58 -19.83 -4.93
N VAL A 202 8.36 -18.79 -5.73
CA VAL A 202 8.02 -17.47 -5.22
C VAL A 202 6.70 -17.54 -4.44
N LYS A 203 6.74 -17.03 -3.21
CA LYS A 203 5.61 -16.93 -2.29
C LYS A 203 5.16 -15.49 -2.11
N SER A 204 6.10 -14.56 -2.16
CA SER A 204 5.88 -13.12 -2.09
C SER A 204 6.46 -12.50 -3.35
N PHE A 205 5.62 -11.84 -4.14
CA PHE A 205 6.04 -11.15 -5.35
C PHE A 205 5.58 -9.70 -5.32
N GLY A 206 6.49 -8.77 -5.60
CA GLY A 206 6.16 -7.37 -5.79
C GLY A 206 6.70 -6.78 -7.08
N THR A 207 6.00 -5.80 -7.64
CA THR A 207 6.43 -5.11 -8.85
C THR A 207 5.93 -3.68 -8.92
N ARG A 208 6.70 -2.82 -9.60
CA ARG A 208 6.27 -1.50 -10.05
C ARG A 208 6.10 -1.48 -11.56
N PHE A 209 5.06 -0.82 -12.06
CA PHE A 209 4.81 -0.64 -13.48
C PHE A 209 3.94 0.59 -13.74
N GLU A 210 4.06 1.14 -14.94
CA GLU A 210 3.18 2.16 -15.49
C GLU A 210 2.42 1.62 -16.70
N ILE A 211 1.08 1.76 -16.70
CA ILE A 211 0.21 1.37 -17.82
C ILE A 211 -0.80 2.48 -18.08
N ASP A 212 -0.75 3.03 -19.29
CA ASP A 212 -1.72 4.01 -19.78
C ASP A 212 -3.17 3.46 -19.73
N TYR A 213 -4.10 4.27 -19.22
CA TYR A 213 -5.52 3.92 -19.14
C TYR A 213 -6.15 3.59 -20.50
N ASP A 214 -5.71 4.26 -21.56
CA ASP A 214 -6.25 4.12 -22.92
C ASP A 214 -5.86 2.80 -23.61
N GLN A 215 -4.92 2.04 -23.05
CA GLN A 215 -4.38 0.83 -23.68
C GLN A 215 -5.12 -0.47 -23.29
N VAL A 216 -6.23 -0.40 -22.55
CA VAL A 216 -6.97 -1.58 -22.06
C VAL A 216 -8.21 -1.87 -22.91
N GLU A 217 -8.03 -2.52 -24.06
CA GLU A 217 -9.16 -3.03 -24.86
C GLU A 217 -9.66 -4.41 -24.35
N PRO A 218 -10.95 -4.55 -23.96
CA PRO A 218 -11.49 -5.78 -23.35
C PRO A 218 -11.36 -7.05 -24.21
N VAL A 219 -11.39 -6.90 -25.54
CA VAL A 219 -11.56 -8.03 -26.48
C VAL A 219 -10.21 -8.64 -26.93
N GLY A 220 -9.10 -7.90 -26.80
CA GLY A 220 -7.75 -8.33 -27.23
C GLY A 220 -6.87 -8.94 -26.12
N LEU A 221 -7.25 -8.78 -24.85
CA LEU A 221 -6.42 -9.12 -23.69
C LEU A 221 -6.06 -10.61 -23.60
N ASN A 222 -7.05 -11.50 -23.74
CA ASN A 222 -6.84 -12.94 -23.58
C ASN A 222 -5.98 -13.58 -24.69
N GLN A 223 -5.92 -12.97 -25.88
CA GLN A 223 -5.14 -13.50 -27.00
C GLN A 223 -3.64 -13.16 -26.90
N ALA A 224 -3.28 -12.11 -26.15
CA ALA A 224 -1.91 -11.64 -26.00
C ALA A 224 -1.11 -12.45 -24.95
N TRP A 225 -1.81 -13.17 -24.06
CA TRP A 225 -1.18 -13.81 -22.91
C TRP A 225 -0.69 -15.23 -23.20
N MET A 226 0.28 -15.67 -22.41
CA MET A 226 0.72 -17.06 -22.41
C MET A 226 -0.33 -17.94 -21.74
N ASP A 227 -0.55 -19.15 -22.25
CA ASP A 227 -1.42 -20.14 -21.62
C ASP A 227 -0.92 -20.43 -20.17
N PRO A 228 -1.78 -20.32 -19.14
CA PRO A 228 -1.37 -20.48 -17.76
C PRO A 228 -1.01 -21.93 -17.40
N SER A 229 -1.40 -22.90 -18.23
CA SER A 229 -0.90 -24.28 -18.14
C SER A 229 0.60 -24.38 -18.48
N LEU A 230 1.14 -23.42 -19.23
CA LEU A 230 2.56 -23.36 -19.54
C LEU A 230 3.33 -22.65 -18.43
N ALA A 231 2.83 -21.54 -17.90
CA ALA A 231 3.50 -20.75 -16.87
C ALA A 231 2.47 -20.33 -15.82
N SER A 232 2.74 -20.58 -14.54
CA SER A 232 1.84 -20.19 -13.44
C SER A 232 2.57 -20.09 -12.11
N PHE A 233 2.04 -19.23 -11.25
CA PHE A 233 2.51 -19.05 -9.89
C PHE A 233 1.90 -20.11 -8.97
N LEU A 234 2.63 -21.21 -8.77
CA LEU A 234 2.12 -22.36 -8.00
C LEU A 234 2.11 -22.16 -6.48
N GLN A 235 2.93 -21.24 -5.95
CA GLN A 235 3.12 -21.02 -4.52
C GLN A 235 2.90 -19.57 -4.07
N LEU A 236 2.43 -18.69 -4.96
CA LEU A 236 2.31 -17.28 -4.65
C LEU A 236 1.19 -17.04 -3.63
N GLU A 237 1.57 -16.56 -2.45
CA GLU A 237 0.68 -16.27 -1.33
C GLU A 237 0.44 -14.77 -1.15
N ALA A 238 1.41 -13.93 -1.53
CA ALA A 238 1.35 -12.49 -1.41
C ALA A 238 1.78 -11.77 -2.69
N LEU A 239 0.98 -10.80 -3.14
CA LEU A 239 1.25 -9.96 -4.30
C LEU A 239 1.25 -8.48 -3.88
N ASP A 240 2.27 -7.75 -4.30
CA ASP A 240 2.47 -6.32 -4.00
C ASP A 240 2.61 -5.51 -5.31
N LEU A 241 1.59 -4.71 -5.64
CA LEU A 241 1.51 -3.98 -6.91
C LEU A 241 1.67 -2.48 -6.66
N GLN A 242 2.75 -1.89 -7.16
CA GLN A 242 2.92 -0.44 -7.24
C GLN A 242 2.51 0.03 -8.63
N VAL A 243 1.39 0.75 -8.71
CA VAL A 243 0.72 1.03 -9.98
C VAL A 243 0.68 2.52 -10.27
N ASP A 244 1.40 2.91 -11.32
CA ASP A 244 1.25 4.20 -11.98
C ASP A 244 0.24 4.01 -13.14
N GLY A 245 -1.05 4.31 -12.93
CA GLY A 245 -2.10 4.18 -13.94
C GLY A 245 -3.07 3.01 -13.75
N CYS A 246 -3.28 2.17 -14.79
CA CYS A 246 -4.42 1.24 -14.82
C CYS A 246 -4.27 -0.05 -13.97
N VAL A 247 -4.74 0.00 -12.72
CA VAL A 247 -4.77 -1.14 -11.78
C VAL A 247 -5.48 -2.37 -12.34
N ARG A 248 -6.61 -2.18 -13.03
CA ARG A 248 -7.45 -3.29 -13.55
C ARG A 248 -6.66 -4.22 -14.48
N ALA A 249 -5.82 -3.66 -15.34
CA ALA A 249 -4.99 -4.45 -16.26
C ALA A 249 -4.05 -5.40 -15.52
N ALA A 250 -3.46 -4.93 -14.42
CA ALA A 250 -2.56 -5.74 -13.60
C ALA A 250 -3.31 -6.85 -12.86
N LEU A 251 -4.46 -6.55 -12.27
CA LEU A 251 -5.29 -7.56 -11.61
C LEU A 251 -5.67 -8.68 -12.58
N LEU A 252 -6.06 -8.33 -13.81
CA LEU A 252 -6.37 -9.28 -14.88
C LEU A 252 -5.17 -10.18 -15.22
N VAL A 253 -4.00 -9.59 -15.47
CA VAL A 253 -2.79 -10.33 -15.83
C VAL A 253 -2.34 -11.24 -14.71
N PHE A 254 -2.24 -10.75 -13.47
CA PHE A 254 -1.76 -11.56 -12.37
C PHE A 254 -2.76 -12.66 -12.00
N ASN A 255 -4.07 -12.38 -12.06
CA ASN A 255 -5.07 -13.43 -11.85
C ASN A 255 -4.92 -14.57 -12.86
N HIS A 256 -4.71 -14.24 -14.14
CA HIS A 256 -4.49 -15.25 -15.18
C HIS A 256 -3.39 -16.24 -14.80
N PHE A 257 -2.26 -15.75 -14.27
CA PHE A 257 -1.12 -16.57 -13.86
C PHE A 257 -1.20 -17.15 -12.44
N THR A 258 -2.17 -16.75 -11.61
CA THR A 258 -2.42 -17.32 -10.28
C THR A 258 -3.67 -18.22 -10.22
N SER A 259 -4.36 -18.41 -11.35
CA SER A 259 -5.65 -19.08 -11.44
C SER A 259 -5.61 -20.62 -11.34
N THR A 260 -4.41 -21.22 -11.33
CA THR A 260 -4.24 -22.68 -11.23
C THR A 260 -4.53 -23.17 -9.81
N GLU A 261 -5.44 -24.14 -9.67
CA GLU A 261 -5.78 -24.73 -8.37
C GLU A 261 -4.64 -25.57 -7.77
N PRO A 262 -4.41 -25.52 -6.45
CA PRO A 262 -5.13 -24.71 -5.46
C PRO A 262 -4.76 -23.22 -5.50
N ARG A 263 -5.75 -22.32 -5.56
CA ARG A 263 -5.52 -20.85 -5.53
C ARG A 263 -4.81 -20.45 -4.22
N ALA A 264 -3.54 -20.06 -4.32
CA ALA A 264 -2.70 -19.79 -3.15
C ALA A 264 -2.69 -18.33 -2.69
N LEU A 265 -3.15 -17.37 -3.52
CA LEU A 265 -3.04 -15.95 -3.18
C LEU A 265 -3.96 -15.56 -2.01
N LYS A 266 -3.34 -15.18 -0.89
CA LYS A 266 -4.00 -14.79 0.36
C LYS A 266 -3.86 -13.30 0.66
N SER A 267 -2.84 -12.64 0.12
CA SER A 267 -2.55 -11.23 0.41
C SER A 267 -2.34 -10.44 -0.87
N LEU A 268 -3.00 -9.29 -0.97
CA LEU A 268 -2.79 -8.31 -2.04
C LEU A 268 -2.50 -6.94 -1.42
N THR A 269 -1.43 -6.30 -1.87
CA THR A 269 -1.15 -4.90 -1.60
C THR A 269 -1.20 -4.12 -2.92
N ILE A 270 -1.91 -2.99 -2.94
CA ILE A 270 -1.98 -2.10 -4.09
C ILE A 270 -1.55 -0.70 -3.65
N HIS A 271 -0.46 -0.18 -4.22
CA HIS A 271 -0.02 1.20 -4.03
C HIS A 271 -0.54 2.05 -5.19
N LEU A 272 -1.21 3.14 -4.83
CA LEU A 272 -1.83 4.10 -5.73
C LEU A 272 -1.08 5.43 -5.59
N ASP A 273 -0.18 5.71 -6.53
CA ASP A 273 0.74 6.85 -6.43
C ASP A 273 0.08 8.20 -6.80
N ASP A 274 -1.13 8.19 -7.40
CA ASP A 274 -1.88 9.39 -7.81
C ASP A 274 -3.30 9.44 -7.17
N GLY A 275 -3.77 10.65 -6.86
CA GLY A 275 -5.08 10.95 -6.27
C GLY A 275 -6.27 10.59 -7.15
N ASP A 276 -6.07 10.64 -8.47
CA ASP A 276 -7.10 10.29 -9.45
C ASP A 276 -7.20 8.77 -9.68
N ASN A 277 -6.22 7.99 -9.21
CA ASN A 277 -6.23 6.55 -9.37
C ASN A 277 -7.27 5.94 -8.43
N SER A 278 -8.27 5.26 -9.00
CA SER A 278 -9.16 4.41 -8.22
C SER A 278 -9.27 3.03 -8.83
N PHE A 279 -9.61 2.04 -8.00
CA PHE A 279 -9.92 0.70 -8.47
C PHE A 279 -11.25 0.21 -7.89
N ASP A 280 -11.91 -0.66 -8.65
CA ASP A 280 -13.13 -1.32 -8.21
C ASP A 280 -12.79 -2.52 -7.32
N PHE A 281 -13.26 -2.49 -6.08
CA PHE A 281 -13.13 -3.57 -5.12
C PHE A 281 -13.77 -4.88 -5.63
N LEU A 282 -14.84 -4.80 -6.41
CA LEU A 282 -15.47 -5.97 -7.01
C LEU A 282 -14.56 -6.66 -8.02
N ASP A 283 -13.74 -5.90 -8.76
CA ASP A 283 -12.74 -6.46 -9.66
C ASP A 283 -11.74 -7.30 -8.86
N VAL A 284 -11.26 -6.79 -7.72
CA VAL A 284 -10.35 -7.55 -6.84
C VAL A 284 -10.98 -8.86 -6.36
N LEU A 285 -12.22 -8.81 -5.85
CA LEU A 285 -12.88 -9.99 -5.31
C LEU A 285 -13.22 -11.04 -6.38
N SER A 286 -13.62 -10.60 -7.58
CA SER A 286 -13.94 -11.49 -8.69
C SER A 286 -12.72 -12.24 -9.22
N GLN A 287 -11.56 -11.57 -9.22
CA GLN A 287 -10.29 -12.14 -9.66
C GLN A 287 -9.71 -13.05 -8.57
N PHE A 288 -9.64 -12.57 -7.31
CA PHE A 288 -8.90 -13.22 -6.23
C PHE A 288 -9.83 -13.71 -5.09
N SER A 289 -10.67 -14.69 -5.38
CA SER A 289 -11.67 -15.21 -4.43
C SER A 289 -11.11 -15.82 -3.13
N SER A 290 -9.83 -16.19 -3.08
CA SER A 290 -9.18 -16.76 -1.88
C SER A 290 -8.51 -15.71 -0.99
N ILE A 291 -8.58 -14.43 -1.36
CA ILE A 291 -7.87 -13.36 -0.66
C ILE A 291 -8.34 -13.23 0.79
N GLN A 292 -7.38 -13.13 1.71
CA GLN A 292 -7.60 -13.00 3.14
C GLN A 292 -7.26 -11.60 3.64
N HIS A 293 -6.27 -10.96 3.01
CA HIS A 293 -5.75 -9.66 3.38
C HIS A 293 -5.68 -8.76 2.15
N LEU A 294 -6.37 -7.63 2.21
CA LEU A 294 -6.23 -6.56 1.22
C LEU A 294 -5.63 -5.33 1.90
N ARG A 295 -4.51 -4.85 1.37
CA ARG A 295 -3.92 -3.57 1.76
C ARG A 295 -3.91 -2.65 0.55
N THR A 296 -4.22 -1.40 0.80
CA THR A 296 -4.06 -0.32 -0.18
C THR A 296 -3.24 0.78 0.45
N GLU A 297 -2.36 1.37 -0.34
CA GLU A 297 -1.43 2.42 0.05
C GLU A 297 -1.47 3.56 -0.97
N GLY A 298 -1.03 4.75 -0.57
CA GLY A 298 -0.97 5.92 -1.45
C GLY A 298 -2.26 6.73 -1.49
N SER A 299 -2.39 7.70 -2.40
CA SER A 299 -3.47 8.69 -2.42
C SER A 299 -4.68 8.29 -3.28
N GLY A 300 -4.78 7.06 -3.74
CA GLY A 300 -5.91 6.67 -4.59
C GLY A 300 -7.19 6.30 -3.84
N GLY A 301 -8.26 6.11 -4.61
CA GLY A 301 -9.59 5.76 -4.13
C GLY A 301 -9.98 4.28 -4.28
N ILE A 302 -10.79 3.76 -3.36
CA ILE A 302 -11.46 2.45 -3.51
C ILE A 302 -12.92 2.67 -3.86
N SER A 303 -13.35 2.27 -5.06
CA SER A 303 -14.77 2.27 -5.44
C SER A 303 -15.36 0.88 -5.24
N ALA A 304 -16.63 0.81 -4.88
CA ALA A 304 -17.39 -0.43 -4.88
C ALA A 304 -18.88 -0.08 -4.97
N ALA A 305 -19.60 -0.71 -5.88
CA ALA A 305 -21.04 -0.49 -6.06
C ALA A 305 -21.77 -1.84 -6.11
N VAL A 306 -22.56 -2.14 -5.07
CA VAL A 306 -23.44 -3.32 -5.09
C VAL A 306 -24.61 -3.01 -6.02
N THR A 307 -24.68 -3.75 -7.13
CA THR A 307 -25.90 -3.79 -7.96
C THR A 307 -26.82 -4.91 -7.45
N ASN A 308 -28.13 -4.84 -7.73
CA ASN A 308 -29.13 -5.78 -7.22
C ASN A 308 -28.88 -7.26 -7.60
N ASP A 309 -27.96 -7.53 -8.54
CA ASP A 309 -27.60 -8.87 -9.02
C ASP A 309 -26.22 -9.37 -8.52
N THR A 310 -25.65 -8.74 -7.48
CA THR A 310 -24.28 -9.08 -7.03
C THR A 310 -24.27 -10.35 -6.16
N TYR A 311 -23.98 -11.51 -6.76
CA TYR A 311 -23.81 -12.81 -6.07
C TYR A 311 -22.42 -13.03 -5.44
N LEU A 312 -21.53 -12.04 -5.51
CA LEU A 312 -20.13 -12.15 -5.09
C LEU A 312 -19.97 -11.92 -3.59
N VAL A 313 -20.21 -12.95 -2.78
CA VAL A 313 -19.85 -12.93 -1.35
C VAL A 313 -18.46 -13.55 -1.17
N CYS A 314 -17.51 -12.76 -0.65
CA CYS A 314 -16.17 -13.20 -0.32
C CYS A 314 -16.07 -13.51 1.18
N ASN A 315 -16.04 -14.81 1.51
CA ASN A 315 -15.95 -15.28 2.90
C ASN A 315 -14.50 -15.48 3.39
N SER A 316 -13.52 -15.39 2.50
CA SER A 316 -12.10 -15.56 2.80
C SER A 316 -11.45 -14.29 3.34
N LEU A 317 -11.95 -13.11 2.95
CA LEU A 317 -11.37 -11.83 3.33
C LEU A 317 -11.62 -11.51 4.81
N THR A 318 -10.54 -11.42 5.58
CA THR A 318 -10.54 -11.18 7.03
C THR A 318 -10.00 -9.81 7.41
N SER A 319 -9.19 -9.19 6.55
CA SER A 319 -8.58 -7.89 6.83
C SER A 319 -8.56 -6.98 5.61
N ILE A 320 -9.00 -5.74 5.80
CA ILE A 320 -8.83 -4.63 4.85
C ILE A 320 -8.07 -3.50 5.55
N ASN A 321 -6.99 -3.04 4.93
CA ASN A 321 -6.22 -1.90 5.39
C ASN A 321 -6.09 -0.85 4.29
N MET A 322 -6.81 0.25 4.43
CA MET A 322 -6.74 1.43 3.55
C MET A 322 -5.82 2.47 4.17
N ALA A 323 -4.51 2.19 4.13
CA ALA A 323 -3.51 3.08 4.69
C ALA A 323 -3.26 4.22 3.69
N ARG A 324 -3.71 5.44 3.99
CA ARG A 324 -3.55 6.64 3.14
C ARG A 324 -4.42 6.70 1.88
N SER A 325 -5.02 5.59 1.46
CA SER A 325 -6.10 5.57 0.48
C SER A 325 -7.45 5.83 1.14
N TRP A 326 -8.46 6.21 0.35
CA TRP A 326 -9.81 6.48 0.86
C TRP A 326 -10.90 5.74 0.07
N PRO A 327 -12.03 5.39 0.71
CA PRO A 327 -13.21 4.98 -0.04
C PRO A 327 -13.68 6.13 -0.94
N VAL A 328 -13.93 5.86 -2.22
CA VAL A 328 -14.49 6.85 -3.16
C VAL A 328 -15.93 7.13 -2.76
N TYR A 329 -16.19 8.39 -2.42
CA TYR A 329 -17.53 8.90 -2.18
C TYR A 329 -18.08 9.41 -3.52
N HIS A 330 -18.94 8.64 -4.19
CA HIS A 330 -19.74 9.21 -5.27
C HIS A 330 -20.73 10.20 -4.68
N GLN A 331 -21.07 11.24 -5.45
CA GLN A 331 -21.64 12.53 -5.04
C GLN A 331 -22.73 12.55 -3.95
N HIS A 332 -23.34 11.42 -3.54
CA HIS A 332 -24.27 11.34 -2.41
C HIS A 332 -24.25 10.01 -1.60
N SER A 333 -23.22 9.16 -1.63
CA SER A 333 -23.23 7.94 -0.80
C SER A 333 -21.88 7.37 -0.35
N ASP A 334 -21.88 6.80 0.87
CA ASP A 334 -20.84 5.92 1.44
C ASP A 334 -20.85 4.53 0.74
N ALA A 335 -21.05 4.49 -0.59
CA ALA A 335 -21.30 3.26 -1.34
C ALA A 335 -20.21 2.21 -1.13
N ALA A 336 -18.94 2.61 -1.09
CA ALA A 336 -17.83 1.68 -1.04
C ALA A 336 -17.77 0.89 0.28
N LEU A 337 -17.87 1.56 1.43
CA LEU A 337 -17.83 0.88 2.74
C LEU A 337 -19.07 0.02 2.97
N LEU A 338 -20.26 0.50 2.56
CA LEU A 338 -21.48 -0.30 2.61
C LEU A 338 -21.38 -1.55 1.73
N ALA A 339 -20.84 -1.41 0.51
CA ALA A 339 -20.60 -2.52 -0.39
C ALA A 339 -19.62 -3.52 0.22
N ILE A 340 -18.49 -3.07 0.74
CA ILE A 340 -17.49 -3.93 1.39
C ILE A 340 -18.11 -4.73 2.54
N GLY A 341 -18.89 -4.08 3.41
CA GLY A 341 -19.56 -4.77 4.52
C GLY A 341 -20.47 -5.90 4.06
N LYS A 342 -21.25 -5.65 2.99
CA LYS A 342 -22.14 -6.67 2.39
C LYS A 342 -21.38 -7.81 1.71
N LEU A 343 -20.32 -7.48 0.98
CA LEU A 343 -19.56 -8.43 0.19
C LEU A 343 -18.62 -9.29 1.05
N CYS A 344 -18.20 -8.79 2.22
CA CYS A 344 -17.20 -9.42 3.08
C CYS A 344 -17.71 -9.60 4.52
N PRO A 345 -18.72 -10.45 4.75
CA PRO A 345 -19.34 -10.62 6.07
C PRO A 345 -18.39 -11.23 7.12
N GLN A 346 -17.29 -11.87 6.70
CA GLN A 346 -16.29 -12.47 7.60
C GLN A 346 -15.14 -11.51 7.97
N LEU A 347 -15.24 -10.23 7.59
CA LEU A 347 -14.20 -9.26 7.88
C LEU A 347 -14.02 -9.07 9.40
N GLN A 348 -12.79 -9.22 9.87
CA GLN A 348 -12.41 -9.11 11.29
C GLN A 348 -11.61 -7.84 11.59
N HIS A 349 -10.92 -7.30 10.59
CA HIS A 349 -10.10 -6.10 10.70
C HIS A 349 -10.42 -5.14 9.58
N LEU A 350 -10.82 -3.92 9.94
CA LEU A 350 -11.01 -2.83 9.00
C LEU A 350 -10.16 -1.64 9.46
N LYS A 351 -9.31 -1.17 8.56
CA LYS A 351 -8.62 0.11 8.71
C LYS A 351 -8.99 1.02 7.54
N PHE A 352 -9.47 2.23 7.83
CA PHE A 352 -9.77 3.22 6.79
C PHE A 352 -9.36 4.65 7.18
N THR A 353 -9.15 5.46 6.15
CA THR A 353 -8.80 6.88 6.29
C THR A 353 -10.05 7.74 6.08
N LEU A 354 -10.26 8.73 6.96
CA LEU A 354 -11.24 9.80 6.74
C LEU A 354 -10.66 10.75 5.67
N GLY A 355 -11.27 10.77 4.48
CA GLY A 355 -10.85 11.66 3.37
C GLY A 355 -11.09 13.15 3.66
N PRO A 356 -10.55 14.05 2.81
CA PRO A 356 -10.52 15.48 3.07
C PRO A 356 -11.91 16.17 3.11
N TRP A 357 -12.06 17.17 3.98
CA TRP A 357 -13.20 18.04 4.20
C TRP A 357 -13.17 19.19 3.21
N GLU A 358 -13.72 18.98 2.02
CA GLU A 358 -14.06 20.12 1.17
C GLU A 358 -15.22 20.88 1.80
N ALA A 359 -14.95 22.10 2.29
CA ALA A 359 -15.92 23.01 2.89
C ALA A 359 -17.00 23.53 1.92
N SER A 360 -17.26 22.86 0.80
CA SER A 360 -18.22 23.30 -0.20
C SER A 360 -19.10 22.16 -0.70
N THR A 361 -20.14 21.81 0.06
CA THR A 361 -21.37 21.27 -0.52
C THR A 361 -22.50 22.28 -0.36
N LYS A 362 -22.64 23.16 -1.37
CA LYS A 362 -23.92 23.82 -1.63
C LYS A 362 -24.88 22.76 -2.20
N LYS A 363 -25.93 22.44 -1.44
CA LYS A 363 -27.03 21.53 -1.83
C LYS A 363 -27.86 22.13 -2.97
N GLU A 364 -28.01 21.42 -4.08
CA GLU A 364 -29.26 21.41 -4.86
C GLU A 364 -29.57 19.96 -5.30
N ASN A 365 -30.57 19.37 -4.62
CA ASN A 365 -31.44 18.26 -5.03
C ASN A 365 -30.83 16.95 -5.57
N SER A 366 -30.84 15.87 -4.76
CA SER A 366 -31.19 14.52 -5.22
C SER A 366 -31.47 13.55 -4.04
N VAL A 367 -32.36 12.58 -4.28
CA VAL A 367 -32.94 11.62 -3.31
C VAL A 367 -32.62 10.18 -3.77
N ALA A 368 -32.17 9.33 -2.85
CA ALA A 368 -32.39 7.86 -2.80
C ALA A 368 -31.91 7.29 -1.44
N PHE A 369 -32.79 6.56 -0.74
CA PHE A 369 -32.73 6.39 0.71
C PHE A 369 -31.88 5.21 1.27
N THR A 370 -31.19 5.38 2.41
CA THR A 370 -30.35 4.38 3.12
C THR A 370 -30.37 4.60 4.66
N ILE A 371 -30.06 3.58 5.48
CA ILE A 371 -30.11 3.45 6.98
C ILE A 371 -29.85 4.72 7.84
N LYS A 372 -29.20 5.72 7.29
CA LYS A 372 -28.98 7.06 7.86
C LYS A 372 -30.21 8.00 7.76
N GLU A 373 -31.13 7.87 6.80
CA GLU A 373 -32.42 8.60 6.86
C GLU A 373 -33.39 7.99 7.88
N TYR A 374 -33.25 6.69 8.18
CA TYR A 374 -33.92 6.08 9.34
C TYR A 374 -33.42 6.64 10.67
N ALA A 375 -32.12 6.99 10.76
CA ALA A 375 -31.52 7.63 11.93
C ALA A 375 -31.69 9.16 11.98
N LEU A 376 -31.90 9.82 10.82
CA LEU A 376 -32.04 11.28 10.72
C LEU A 376 -33.50 11.76 10.66
N ASP A 377 -34.49 10.97 10.24
CA ASP A 377 -35.91 11.35 10.35
C ASP A 377 -36.40 11.36 11.82
N GLN A 378 -35.65 10.70 12.72
CA GLN A 378 -35.80 10.76 14.19
C GLN A 378 -35.01 11.90 14.85
N MET A 379 -34.09 12.58 14.14
CA MET A 379 -33.43 13.82 14.60
C MET A 379 -34.08 15.08 14.02
N ASN A 380 -35.14 14.93 13.21
CA ASN A 380 -35.95 16.03 12.74
C ASN A 380 -36.89 16.47 13.87
N LEU A 381 -36.51 17.48 14.65
CA LEU A 381 -37.38 18.58 15.11
C LEU A 381 -36.56 19.65 15.88
N VAL A 382 -36.30 20.77 15.19
CA VAL A 382 -36.14 22.13 15.71
C VAL A 382 -35.21 22.33 16.93
N SER A 383 -33.91 22.53 16.66
CA SER A 383 -33.11 23.54 17.37
C SER A 383 -31.92 23.98 16.51
N ARG A 384 -31.63 25.29 16.50
CA ARG A 384 -30.55 25.88 15.69
C ARG A 384 -29.19 25.49 16.28
N CYS A 385 -28.55 24.48 15.72
CA CYS A 385 -27.11 24.29 15.89
C CYS A 385 -26.36 25.21 14.91
N ILE A 386 -25.50 26.09 15.43
CA ILE A 386 -24.51 26.84 14.64
C ILE A 386 -23.27 25.94 14.45
N LEU A 387 -23.48 24.69 14.06
CA LEU A 387 -22.42 23.68 13.87
C LEU A 387 -22.32 23.32 12.38
N PRO A 388 -21.13 23.02 11.85
CA PRO A 388 -21.02 22.29 10.59
C PRO A 388 -21.72 20.94 10.73
N GLN A 389 -22.48 20.50 9.72
CA GLN A 389 -23.24 19.25 9.77
C GLN A 389 -22.30 18.06 10.08
N PRO A 390 -22.62 17.19 11.05
CA PRO A 390 -21.78 16.05 11.39
C PRO A 390 -21.69 15.07 10.21
N LYS A 391 -20.48 14.59 9.91
CA LYS A 391 -20.29 13.53 8.91
C LYS A 391 -20.56 12.18 9.56
N VAL A 392 -21.65 11.55 9.16
CA VAL A 392 -22.04 10.21 9.64
C VAL A 392 -21.62 9.14 8.63
N ILE A 393 -20.85 8.15 9.07
CA ILE A 393 -20.43 6.95 8.33
C ILE A 393 -21.15 5.74 8.94
N ALA A 394 -21.94 5.03 8.14
CA ALA A 394 -22.65 3.83 8.59
C ALA A 394 -21.91 2.55 8.19
N LEU A 395 -21.67 1.66 9.17
CA LEU A 395 -21.05 0.34 8.98
C LEU A 395 -22.00 -0.78 9.49
N PRO A 396 -23.22 -0.89 8.95
CA PRO A 396 -24.25 -1.80 9.47
C PRO A 396 -23.92 -3.28 9.25
N ASP A 397 -23.20 -3.61 8.18
CA ASP A 397 -22.96 -5.01 7.78
C ASP A 397 -21.66 -5.61 8.37
N PHE A 398 -20.94 -4.85 9.22
CA PHE A 398 -19.64 -5.22 9.77
C PHE A 398 -19.73 -5.94 11.13
N ASN A 399 -20.55 -6.99 11.20
CA ASN A 399 -20.92 -7.64 12.46
C ASN A 399 -19.82 -8.49 13.13
N ASN A 400 -18.79 -8.87 12.38
CA ASN A 400 -17.70 -9.73 12.86
C ASN A 400 -16.38 -8.97 13.11
N LEU A 401 -16.40 -7.63 13.07
CA LEU A 401 -15.19 -6.85 13.31
C LEU A 401 -14.67 -7.06 14.74
N SER A 402 -13.41 -7.48 14.82
CA SER A 402 -12.64 -7.58 16.06
C SER A 402 -11.82 -6.31 16.31
N SER A 403 -11.42 -5.61 15.25
CA SER A 403 -10.67 -4.36 15.29
C SER A 403 -11.19 -3.38 14.24
N LEU A 404 -11.29 -2.11 14.63
CA LEU A 404 -11.50 -0.98 13.72
C LEU A 404 -10.43 0.08 13.98
N ASP A 405 -9.68 0.43 12.93
CA ASP A 405 -8.64 1.47 12.96
C ASP A 405 -9.06 2.62 12.05
N ILE A 406 -9.04 3.84 12.59
CA ILE A 406 -9.45 5.04 11.88
C ILE A 406 -8.26 5.99 11.81
N ASP A 407 -7.85 6.34 10.59
CA ASP A 407 -6.82 7.37 10.37
C ASP A 407 -7.49 8.67 9.90
N SER A 408 -7.06 9.83 10.42
CA SER A 408 -7.46 11.15 9.94
C SER A 408 -6.31 11.80 9.16
N PHE A 409 -6.61 12.33 7.97
CA PHE A 409 -5.64 12.76 6.95
C PHE A 409 -5.40 14.27 6.85
N GLU A 410 -6.17 15.12 7.54
CA GLU A 410 -6.17 16.56 7.23
C GLU A 410 -5.40 17.47 8.19
N ASP A 411 -4.77 18.51 7.63
CA ASP A 411 -4.29 19.72 8.28
C ASP A 411 -5.44 20.74 8.50
N HIS A 412 -6.43 20.42 9.33
CA HIS A 412 -7.27 21.43 9.97
C HIS A 412 -6.53 22.26 11.03
N ASP A 413 -6.74 23.57 10.97
CA ASP A 413 -6.39 24.50 12.06
C ASP A 413 -7.44 24.52 13.18
N VAL A 414 -8.56 23.81 12.99
CA VAL A 414 -9.70 23.75 13.91
C VAL A 414 -9.72 22.43 14.69
N PRO A 415 -10.23 22.43 15.94
CA PRO A 415 -10.41 21.21 16.71
C PRO A 415 -11.46 20.28 16.10
N GLY A 416 -11.47 19.02 16.52
CA GLY A 416 -12.43 18.04 16.03
C GLY A 416 -12.89 17.01 17.06
N LEU A 417 -14.03 16.41 16.78
CA LEU A 417 -14.63 15.33 17.57
C LEU A 417 -14.91 14.11 16.69
N LEU A 418 -14.57 12.93 17.19
CA LEU A 418 -14.89 11.65 16.58
C LEU A 418 -15.65 10.78 17.58
N PHE A 419 -16.83 10.31 17.17
CA PHE A 419 -17.68 9.41 17.93
C PHE A 419 -17.79 8.06 17.22
N VAL A 420 -17.72 6.98 17.98
CA VAL A 420 -18.09 5.64 17.51
C VAL A 420 -19.25 5.15 18.37
N ALA A 421 -20.39 4.94 17.72
CA ALA A 421 -21.66 4.59 18.36
C ALA A 421 -22.09 3.17 17.98
N GLU A 422 -22.58 2.44 18.98
CA GLU A 422 -23.31 1.19 18.80
C GLU A 422 -24.80 1.50 18.70
N VAL A 423 -25.49 0.85 17.76
CA VAL A 423 -26.94 0.96 17.58
C VAL A 423 -27.58 -0.41 17.77
N GLU A 424 -28.36 -0.56 18.83
CA GLU A 424 -29.17 -1.76 19.04
C GLU A 424 -30.29 -1.85 18.00
N CYS A 425 -30.35 -2.95 17.25
CA CYS A 425 -31.45 -3.24 16.32
C CYS A 425 -32.64 -3.98 17.00
N SER A 426 -32.90 -3.77 18.30
CA SER A 426 -34.06 -4.37 18.98
C SER A 426 -35.27 -3.42 19.01
N SER A 427 -36.41 -3.93 18.57
CA SER A 427 -37.62 -3.20 18.16
C SER A 427 -38.47 -2.57 19.28
N SER A 428 -37.90 -2.11 20.40
CA SER A 428 -38.74 -1.51 21.46
C SER A 428 -38.13 -0.42 22.36
N SER A 429 -36.89 0.01 22.16
CA SER A 429 -36.34 1.19 22.84
C SER A 429 -35.02 1.62 22.21
N LEU A 430 -34.94 2.87 21.74
CA LEU A 430 -33.75 3.48 21.17
C LEU A 430 -32.74 3.80 22.28
N GLY A 431 -31.82 2.87 22.56
CA GLY A 431 -30.61 3.15 23.32
C GLY A 431 -29.44 3.31 22.36
N HIS A 432 -29.09 4.54 21.98
CA HIS A 432 -27.77 4.80 21.39
C HIS A 432 -26.76 4.94 22.51
N THR A 433 -25.85 3.98 22.64
CA THR A 433 -24.76 4.11 23.61
C THR A 433 -23.52 4.54 22.86
N ALA A 434 -23.17 5.84 22.96
CA ALA A 434 -21.83 6.30 22.60
C ALA A 434 -20.85 5.68 23.60
N THR A 435 -19.86 4.93 23.12
CA THR A 435 -19.00 4.12 24.00
C THR A 435 -17.52 4.47 23.88
N LYS A 436 -17.09 5.13 22.79
CA LYS A 436 -15.75 5.73 22.68
C LYS A 436 -15.80 7.01 21.85
N ALA A 437 -15.15 8.05 22.37
CA ALA A 437 -15.00 9.33 21.70
C ALA A 437 -13.55 9.82 21.79
N TRP A 438 -13.15 10.62 20.80
CA TRP A 438 -11.84 11.25 20.74
C TRP A 438 -12.01 12.74 20.45
N TYR A 439 -11.21 13.53 21.14
CA TYR A 439 -11.00 14.94 20.85
C TYR A 439 -9.68 15.14 20.13
N ILE A 440 -9.71 15.90 19.05
CA ILE A 440 -8.59 16.21 18.19
C ILE A 440 -8.24 17.67 18.46
N GLU A 441 -7.08 17.91 19.09
CA GLU A 441 -6.59 19.25 19.38
C GLU A 441 -6.14 19.97 18.09
N PRO A 442 -6.23 21.31 18.02
CA PRO A 442 -5.68 22.06 16.90
C PRO A 442 -4.16 21.87 16.81
N ALA A 443 -3.60 22.03 15.61
CA ALA A 443 -2.15 21.96 15.43
C ALA A 443 -1.48 23.16 16.13
N LEU A 444 -0.55 22.89 17.06
CA LEU A 444 0.15 23.95 17.82
C LEU A 444 1.19 24.69 16.97
N ALA A 445 1.71 24.05 15.92
CA ALA A 445 2.65 24.63 14.97
C ALA A 445 2.60 23.84 13.65
N GLU A 446 2.89 24.53 12.56
CA GLU A 446 3.06 23.92 11.24
C GLU A 446 4.14 22.82 11.31
N GLY A 447 3.77 21.58 10.99
CA GLY A 447 4.69 20.44 10.99
C GLY A 447 4.67 19.54 12.23
N GLN A 448 3.93 19.88 13.29
CA GLN A 448 3.78 18.98 14.45
C GLN A 448 2.57 18.05 14.31
N PRO A 449 2.67 16.77 14.73
CA PRO A 449 1.52 15.88 14.81
C PRO A 449 0.51 16.43 15.83
N ARG A 450 -0.78 16.30 15.53
CA ARG A 450 -1.84 16.70 16.47
C ARG A 450 -1.82 15.82 17.71
N LYS A 451 -2.23 16.43 18.82
CA LYS A 451 -2.54 15.68 20.03
C LYS A 451 -3.96 15.16 19.92
N ILE A 452 -4.10 13.87 20.19
CA ILE A 452 -5.39 13.19 20.28
C ILE A 452 -5.60 12.82 21.73
N ARG A 453 -6.72 13.28 22.29
CA ARG A 453 -7.12 12.92 23.64
C ARG A 453 -8.31 12.00 23.55
N ARG A 454 -8.17 10.78 24.05
CA ARG A 454 -9.32 9.90 24.27
C ARG A 454 -10.19 10.54 25.34
N LEU A 455 -11.45 10.73 25.02
CA LEU A 455 -12.45 11.17 25.98
C LEU A 455 -12.85 9.92 26.77
N GLY A 456 -12.68 9.98 28.09
CA GLY A 456 -13.01 8.86 28.98
C GLY A 456 -14.52 8.63 29.07
N ASN A 457 -14.92 7.60 29.81
CA ASN A 457 -16.31 7.46 30.26
C ASN A 457 -16.51 8.41 31.44
N GLY A 458 -16.76 9.70 31.19
CA GLY A 458 -16.96 10.70 32.23
C GLY A 458 -16.96 12.13 31.70
N ASN A 459 -17.85 12.93 32.29
CA ASN A 459 -18.16 14.33 32.03
C ASN A 459 -16.91 15.19 31.88
N HIS A 460 -16.58 15.54 30.64
CA HIS A 460 -15.76 16.70 30.34
C HIS A 460 -16.72 17.87 30.14
N PRO A 461 -16.44 19.10 30.61
CA PRO A 461 -17.35 20.23 30.40
C PRO A 461 -17.60 20.58 28.92
N GLU A 462 -16.69 20.15 28.03
CA GLU A 462 -16.84 20.21 26.56
C GLU A 462 -17.78 19.12 26.01
N LEU A 463 -18.05 18.08 26.79
CA LEU A 463 -18.92 16.92 26.51
C LEU A 463 -20.22 16.94 27.30
N ASP A 464 -20.36 17.72 28.38
CA ASP A 464 -21.63 17.90 29.11
C ASP A 464 -22.73 18.45 28.17
N GLY A 465 -22.34 19.12 27.08
CA GLY A 465 -23.24 19.52 25.99
C GLY A 465 -23.54 18.48 24.92
N LEU A 466 -22.83 17.36 24.96
CA LEU A 466 -22.90 16.26 23.99
C LEU A 466 -23.43 14.96 24.64
N ASP A 467 -23.43 14.85 25.97
CA ASP A 467 -24.23 13.86 26.70
C ASP A 467 -25.75 14.06 26.43
N ASP A 468 -26.16 15.27 26.02
CA ASP A 468 -27.49 15.56 25.47
C ASP A 468 -27.74 15.01 24.05
N ILE A 469 -26.72 14.46 23.36
CA ILE A 469 -26.97 13.68 22.12
C ILE A 469 -27.70 12.38 22.46
N GLY A 470 -27.48 11.83 23.67
CA GLY A 470 -28.25 10.70 24.21
C GLY A 470 -29.67 11.06 24.64
N HIS A 471 -30.01 12.36 24.70
CA HIS A 471 -31.33 12.90 25.03
C HIS A 471 -31.90 13.80 23.92
N TRP A 472 -31.43 13.66 22.68
CA TRP A 472 -31.99 14.38 21.53
C TRP A 472 -33.40 13.94 21.14
N ASP A 473 -33.97 13.01 21.89
CA ASP A 473 -35.31 12.49 21.73
C ASP A 473 -36.07 12.69 23.06
N GLU A 474 -36.56 13.92 23.32
CA GLU A 474 -37.76 14.12 24.17
C GLU A 474 -38.39 15.54 24.20
N THR A 475 -37.76 16.62 23.72
CA THR A 475 -38.38 17.98 23.87
C THR A 475 -39.05 18.56 22.62
N ALA A 476 -39.24 17.78 21.57
CA ALA A 476 -39.90 18.28 20.35
C ALA A 476 -41.44 18.17 20.34
N ALA A 477 -42.07 17.64 21.39
CA ALA A 477 -43.49 17.37 21.37
C ALA A 477 -44.28 17.73 22.63
N VAL A 478 -43.92 18.78 23.39
CA VAL A 478 -44.90 19.63 24.10
C VAL A 478 -44.29 21.01 24.34
N SER A 479 -44.62 21.98 23.49
CA SER A 479 -44.64 23.39 23.91
C SER A 479 -45.63 24.18 23.06
N ASP A 480 -46.90 23.81 23.17
CA ASP A 480 -47.92 24.85 23.17
C ASP A 480 -47.71 25.67 24.44
N SER A 481 -47.21 26.89 24.25
CA SER A 481 -47.38 28.07 25.11
C SER A 481 -47.17 27.96 26.63
N ASN A 482 -46.29 28.83 27.11
CA ASN A 482 -46.16 29.34 28.48
C ASN A 482 -45.58 28.35 29.51
N ASP A 483 -44.27 28.45 29.77
CA ASP A 483 -43.80 29.13 30.98
C ASP A 483 -42.27 29.03 31.17
N SER A 484 -41.70 30.15 31.61
CA SER A 484 -40.51 30.34 32.45
C SER A 484 -39.13 29.77 32.04
N ASP A 485 -38.24 30.72 31.75
CA ASP A 485 -36.89 30.85 32.32
C ASP A 485 -36.10 29.55 32.60
N THR A 486 -35.42 29.05 31.58
CA THR A 486 -34.13 28.36 31.74
C THR A 486 -33.16 28.85 30.67
N SER A 487 -32.34 29.84 31.05
CA SER A 487 -31.23 30.34 30.25
C SER A 487 -30.00 29.44 30.41
N SER A 488 -30.07 28.18 29.96
CA SER A 488 -28.86 27.40 29.73
C SER A 488 -28.36 27.72 28.32
N GLU A 489 -27.30 28.51 28.24
CA GLU A 489 -26.58 28.75 26.99
C GLU A 489 -26.24 27.40 26.33
N THR A 490 -26.77 27.18 25.12
CA THR A 490 -26.53 25.95 24.38
C THR A 490 -25.02 25.82 24.11
N PRO A 491 -24.39 24.70 24.49
CA PRO A 491 -22.96 24.52 24.28
C PRO A 491 -22.65 24.53 22.78
N THR A 492 -21.76 25.43 22.37
CA THR A 492 -21.31 25.56 20.98
C THR A 492 -19.92 24.93 20.82
N PHE A 493 -19.77 24.04 19.85
CA PHE A 493 -18.48 23.48 19.46
C PHE A 493 -18.02 24.08 18.13
N GLU A 494 -16.94 24.84 18.15
CA GLU A 494 -16.35 25.39 16.93
C GLU A 494 -15.29 24.40 16.39
N GLY A 495 -15.73 23.46 15.56
CA GLY A 495 -14.87 22.43 14.99
C GLY A 495 -15.63 21.41 14.13
N PHE A 496 -14.96 20.36 13.68
CA PHE A 496 -15.59 19.29 12.88
C PHE A 496 -16.08 18.13 13.75
N VAL A 497 -17.17 17.46 13.32
CA VAL A 497 -17.74 16.30 14.03
C VAL A 497 -17.89 15.12 13.07
N ASN A 498 -17.29 13.98 13.41
CA ASN A 498 -17.44 12.70 12.72
C ASN A 498 -18.15 11.69 13.63
N VAL A 499 -19.11 10.95 13.07
CA VAL A 499 -19.84 9.89 13.77
C VAL A 499 -19.77 8.62 12.94
N ILE A 500 -19.22 7.55 13.52
CA ILE A 500 -19.22 6.22 12.94
C ILE A 500 -20.26 5.38 13.67
N VAL A 501 -21.17 4.79 12.91
CA VAL A 501 -22.33 4.06 13.43
C VAL A 501 -22.18 2.59 13.07
N MET A 502 -22.29 1.70 14.07
CA MET A 502 -22.15 0.25 13.90
C MET A 502 -23.26 -0.50 14.64
N GLN A 503 -23.62 -1.69 14.17
CA GLN A 503 -24.54 -2.58 14.91
C GLN A 503 -23.91 -3.16 16.18
N LYS A 504 -22.60 -3.38 16.14
CA LYS A 504 -21.82 -3.93 17.25
C LYS A 504 -20.42 -3.35 17.25
N LEU A 505 -19.93 -2.98 18.44
CA LEU A 505 -18.58 -2.45 18.55
C LEU A 505 -17.52 -3.55 18.46
N PRO A 506 -16.40 -3.28 17.78
CA PRO A 506 -15.26 -4.18 17.83
C PRO A 506 -14.57 -4.13 19.20
N LYS A 507 -13.91 -5.22 19.56
CA LYS A 507 -13.13 -5.33 20.81
C LYS A 507 -12.06 -4.24 20.88
N ASN A 508 -11.38 -4.02 19.76
CA ASN A 508 -10.32 -3.04 19.64
C ASN A 508 -10.76 -1.88 18.75
N LEU A 509 -10.52 -0.66 19.22
CA LEU A 509 -10.81 0.58 18.51
C LEU A 509 -9.59 1.48 18.61
N TYR A 510 -9.02 1.84 17.47
CA TYR A 510 -7.84 2.69 17.38
C TYR A 510 -8.14 3.91 16.52
N PHE A 511 -7.63 5.05 16.94
CA PHE A 511 -7.71 6.29 16.19
C PHE A 511 -6.33 6.94 16.15
N ASN A 512 -5.90 7.35 14.97
CA ASN A 512 -4.63 8.02 14.73
C ASN A 512 -4.82 9.24 13.81
N SER A 513 -4.03 10.29 14.02
CA SER A 513 -3.95 11.42 13.10
C SER A 513 -2.52 11.47 12.61
N GLN A 514 -2.31 11.16 11.34
CA GLN A 514 -0.99 11.26 10.73
C GLN A 514 -0.94 12.55 9.93
N LYS A 515 0.09 13.38 10.18
CA LYS A 515 0.47 14.43 9.24
C LYS A 515 1.37 13.79 8.19
N LEU A 516 1.05 13.92 6.91
CA LEU A 516 1.99 13.61 5.85
C LEU A 516 3.09 14.67 5.84
N SER A 517 4.35 14.25 5.92
CA SER A 517 5.43 14.96 5.24
C SER A 517 5.33 14.59 3.76
N MET A 518 4.85 15.51 2.92
CA MET A 518 5.00 15.42 1.47
C MET A 518 6.48 15.49 1.08
#